data_AF-A0A9N9JXH2-F1
#
_entry.id   AF-A0A9N9JXH2-F1
#
_cell.length_a   1.000
_cell.length_b   1.000
_cell.length_c   1.000
_cell.angle_alpha   90.00
_cell.angle_beta   90.00
_cell.angle_gamma   90.00
#
_symmetry.space_group_name_H-M   'P 1'
#
loop_
_entity.id
_entity.type
_entity.pdbx_description
1 polymer ?
#
loop_
_entity_poly.entity_id
_entity_poly.type
_entity_poly.pdbx_seq_one_letter_code
_entity_poly.pdbx_strand_id
1 'polypeptide(L)'
;MSEEQINEAVDTLKNSKNYTPLISIVTTHVTEILELDKNAQYNKKICGALIERVRSVEFGIRILLRRKPEIEENFKKENYIDNFEKFAKTMIEIKKFVADITQFQRFRFLKTDTVKEKFLELTKRSDTCMGMLDFTIVTDQEKLKQIDDESLKEDLNEMTE
;
A
#
# COMPACT_ATOMS: atom_id res chain seq x y z
N MET A 1 11.02 8.50 -6.13
CA MET A 1 11.81 7.30 -5.82
C MET A 1 11.71 6.31 -6.97
N SER A 2 12.78 5.58 -7.28
CA SER A 2 12.92 4.67 -8.43
C SER A 2 12.83 3.19 -8.03
N GLU A 3 12.71 2.29 -9.01
CA GLU A 3 12.74 0.84 -8.78
C GLU A 3 14.08 0.35 -8.20
N GLU A 4 15.17 1.06 -8.47
CA GLU A 4 16.50 0.77 -7.92
C GLU A 4 16.52 0.85 -6.39
N GLN A 5 15.87 1.85 -5.81
CA GLN A 5 15.75 2.01 -4.36
C GLN A 5 14.91 0.88 -3.72
N ILE A 6 13.97 0.29 -4.47
CA ILE A 6 13.23 -0.89 -3.99
C ILE A 6 14.17 -2.10 -3.90
N ASN A 7 14.98 -2.33 -4.94
CA ASN A 7 15.92 -3.44 -4.94
C ASN A 7 16.94 -3.30 -3.80
N GLU A 8 17.49 -2.10 -3.59
CA GLU A 8 18.39 -1.82 -2.45
C GLU A 8 17.72 -2.07 -1.09
N ALA A 9 16.44 -1.69 -0.95
CA ALA A 9 15.68 -1.94 0.27
C ALA A 9 15.40 -3.44 0.49
N VAL A 10 15.13 -4.20 -0.57
CA VAL A 10 14.99 -5.66 -0.51
C VAL A 10 16.32 -6.33 -0.15
N ASP A 11 17.43 -5.89 -0.72
CA ASP A 11 18.76 -6.41 -0.40
C ASP A 11 19.13 -6.11 1.06
N THR A 12 18.83 -4.89 1.53
CA THR A 12 19.00 -4.51 2.94
C THR A 12 18.17 -5.41 3.85
N LEU A 13 16.92 -5.69 3.49
CA LEU A 13 16.06 -6.61 4.22
C LEU A 13 16.64 -8.03 4.26
N LYS A 14 17.08 -8.57 3.12
CA LYS A 14 17.66 -9.92 3.06
C LYS A 14 18.94 -10.05 3.88
N ASN A 15 19.78 -9.01 3.91
CA ASN A 15 21.08 -9.04 4.59
C ASN A 15 21.00 -8.72 6.09
N SER A 16 20.12 -7.78 6.48
CA SER A 16 20.07 -7.24 7.85
C SER A 16 18.74 -7.50 8.58
N LYS A 17 17.78 -8.15 7.92
CA LYS A 17 16.40 -8.34 8.39
C LYS A 17 15.65 -7.03 8.66
N ASN A 18 16.17 -5.91 8.17
CA ASN A 18 15.57 -4.60 8.35
C ASN A 18 14.59 -4.29 7.20
N TYR A 19 13.29 -4.41 7.47
CA TYR A 19 12.21 -4.08 6.54
C TYR A 19 11.86 -2.59 6.51
N THR A 20 12.39 -1.78 7.43
CA THR A 20 12.09 -0.35 7.57
C THR A 20 12.26 0.43 6.27
N PRO A 21 13.36 0.25 5.48
CA PRO A 21 13.53 0.97 4.22
C PRO A 21 12.41 0.66 3.21
N LEU A 22 11.99 -0.60 3.13
CA LEU A 22 10.97 -1.03 2.17
C LEU A 22 9.59 -0.46 2.52
N ILE A 23 9.23 -0.44 3.81
CA ILE A 23 8.00 0.24 4.28
C ILE A 23 8.08 1.74 4.02
N SER A 24 9.24 2.36 4.30
CA SER A 24 9.44 3.81 4.11
C SER A 24 9.18 4.24 2.66
N ILE A 25 9.68 3.48 1.69
CA ILE A 25 9.42 3.70 0.26
C ILE A 25 7.91 3.77 -0.02
N VAL A 26 7.17 2.76 0.44
CA VAL A 26 5.71 2.68 0.22
C VAL A 26 5.00 3.85 0.90
N THR A 27 5.31 4.14 2.17
CA THR A 27 4.68 5.25 2.90
C THR A 27 4.95 6.61 2.26
N THR A 28 6.17 6.82 1.74
CA THR A 28 6.52 8.04 1.03
C THR A 28 5.68 8.18 -0.24
N HIS A 29 5.53 7.11 -1.02
CA HIS A 29 4.66 7.15 -2.21
C HIS A 29 3.19 7.39 -1.88
N VAL A 30 2.67 6.79 -0.81
CA VAL A 30 1.32 7.09 -0.31
C VAL A 30 1.19 8.59 -0.06
N THR A 31 2.09 9.19 0.71
CA THR A 31 2.06 10.63 1.01
C THR A 31 2.14 11.49 -0.27
N GLU A 32 3.05 11.16 -1.18
CA GLU A 32 3.21 11.89 -2.45
C GLU A 32 1.95 11.80 -3.33
N ILE A 33 1.28 10.64 -3.38
CA ILE A 33 0.03 10.47 -4.13
C ILE A 33 -1.10 11.31 -3.53
N LEU A 34 -1.23 11.31 -2.20
CA LEU A 34 -2.21 12.15 -1.50
C LEU A 34 -1.96 13.64 -1.75
N GLU A 35 -0.71 14.06 -1.91
CA GLU A 35 -0.36 15.45 -2.24
C GLU A 35 -0.67 15.83 -3.69
N LEU A 36 -0.53 14.90 -4.63
CA LEU A 36 -0.95 15.10 -6.02
C LEU A 36 -2.47 15.35 -6.14
N ASP A 37 -3.28 14.65 -5.33
CA ASP A 37 -4.74 14.81 -5.33
C ASP A 37 -5.18 16.20 -4.87
N LYS A 38 -4.51 16.78 -3.86
CA LYS A 38 -4.81 18.15 -3.39
C LYS A 38 -4.71 19.20 -4.50
N ASN A 39 -3.82 18.95 -5.46
CA ASN A 39 -3.53 19.85 -6.58
C ASN A 39 -4.23 19.42 -7.87
N ALA A 40 -5.11 18.41 -7.84
CA ALA A 40 -5.75 17.85 -9.01
C ALA A 40 -6.70 18.83 -9.70
N GLN A 41 -6.39 19.18 -10.95
CA GLN A 41 -7.23 20.07 -11.75
C GLN A 41 -8.23 19.31 -12.61
N TYR A 42 -7.86 18.10 -13.07
CA TYR A 42 -8.63 17.28 -14.01
C TYR A 42 -8.92 15.87 -13.48
N ASN A 43 -9.82 15.15 -14.16
CA ASN A 43 -10.08 13.71 -13.96
C ASN A 43 -10.37 13.28 -12.51
N LYS A 44 -10.94 14.19 -11.71
CA LYS A 44 -11.16 14.05 -10.26
C LYS A 44 -11.89 12.78 -9.84
N LYS A 45 -12.78 12.23 -10.69
CA LYS A 45 -13.53 11.01 -10.38
C LYS A 45 -12.64 9.76 -10.34
N ILE A 46 -11.83 9.54 -11.38
CA ILE A 46 -10.93 8.39 -11.42
C ILE A 46 -9.73 8.59 -10.48
N CYS A 47 -9.27 9.84 -10.31
CA CYS A 47 -8.29 10.18 -9.29
C CYS A 47 -8.81 9.83 -7.89
N GLY A 48 -9.99 10.32 -7.51
CA GLY A 48 -10.62 10.01 -6.23
C GLY A 48 -10.75 8.51 -5.97
N ALA A 49 -11.14 7.73 -6.99
CA ALA A 49 -11.21 6.27 -6.85
C ALA A 49 -9.86 5.57 -6.61
N LEU A 50 -8.73 6.14 -7.07
CA LEU A 50 -7.40 5.68 -6.72
C LEU A 50 -6.98 6.17 -5.33
N ILE A 51 -7.35 7.38 -4.96
CA ILE A 51 -7.04 7.95 -3.65
C ILE A 51 -7.71 7.18 -2.51
N GLU A 52 -8.97 6.74 -2.66
CA GLU A 52 -9.59 5.89 -1.65
C GLU A 52 -8.84 4.55 -1.46
N ARG A 53 -8.27 4.00 -2.54
CA ARG A 53 -7.41 2.81 -2.45
C ARG A 53 -6.10 3.12 -1.73
N VAL A 54 -5.46 4.25 -2.05
CA VAL A 54 -4.22 4.70 -1.41
C VAL A 54 -4.43 4.94 0.09
N ARG A 55 -5.58 5.49 0.51
CA ARG A 55 -5.96 5.61 1.92
C ARG A 55 -6.17 4.26 2.60
N SER A 56 -6.74 3.29 1.89
CA SER A 56 -6.88 1.93 2.41
C SER A 56 -5.50 1.28 2.64
N VAL A 57 -4.56 1.52 1.74
CA VAL A 57 -3.15 1.13 1.89
C VAL A 57 -2.50 1.81 3.09
N GLU A 58 -2.66 3.13 3.23
CA GLU A 58 -2.16 3.90 4.37
C GLU A 58 -2.63 3.30 5.70
N PHE A 59 -3.92 2.96 5.78
CA PHE A 59 -4.49 2.35 6.95
C PHE A 59 -3.97 0.93 7.20
N GLY A 60 -3.86 0.11 6.16
CA GLY A 60 -3.28 -1.24 6.25
C GLY A 60 -1.85 -1.23 6.80
N ILE A 61 -1.00 -0.32 6.31
CA ILE A 61 0.37 -0.13 6.82
C ILE A 61 0.36 0.30 8.28
N ARG A 62 -0.55 1.21 8.68
CA ARG A 62 -0.68 1.63 10.07
C ARG A 62 -1.06 0.48 11.00
N ILE A 63 -1.95 -0.42 10.58
CA ILE A 63 -2.29 -1.60 11.37
C ILE A 63 -1.09 -2.55 11.44
N LEU A 64 -0.44 -2.82 10.30
CA LEU A 64 0.74 -3.69 10.23
C LEU A 64 1.85 -3.23 11.18
N LEU A 65 2.14 -1.93 11.24
CA LEU A 65 3.18 -1.36 12.09
C LEU A 65 2.87 -1.41 13.60
N ARG A 66 1.60 -1.57 13.98
CA ARG A 66 1.22 -1.76 15.39
C ARG A 66 1.56 -3.17 15.89
N ARG A 67 1.75 -4.13 15.00
CA ARG A 67 2.01 -5.54 15.32
C ARG A 67 3.42 -5.95 14.95
N LYS A 68 4.39 -5.30 15.61
CA LYS A 68 5.83 -5.49 15.36
C LYS A 68 6.29 -6.96 15.34
N PRO A 69 5.82 -7.85 16.23
CA PRO A 69 6.22 -9.25 16.18
C PRO A 69 5.72 -9.99 14.93
N GLU A 70 4.48 -9.76 14.50
CA GLU A 70 3.86 -10.40 13.34
C GLU A 70 4.48 -9.93 12.02
N ILE A 71 4.73 -8.62 11.91
CA ILE A 71 5.38 -8.05 10.72
C ILE A 71 6.81 -8.59 10.57
N GLU A 72 7.56 -8.72 11.68
CA GLU A 72 8.89 -9.32 11.69
C GLU A 72 8.86 -10.77 11.21
N GLU A 73 7.88 -11.57 11.64
CA GLU A 73 7.73 -12.95 11.20
C GLU A 73 7.33 -13.04 9.72
N ASN A 74 6.43 -12.16 9.26
CA ASN A 74 6.04 -12.12 7.86
C ASN A 74 7.22 -11.77 6.95
N PHE A 75 8.06 -10.80 7.31
CA PHE A 75 9.25 -10.44 6.52
C PHE A 75 10.39 -11.47 6.56
N LYS A 76 10.26 -12.57 7.31
CA LYS A 76 11.14 -13.75 7.15
C LYS A 76 10.72 -14.65 5.99
N LYS A 77 9.49 -14.52 5.50
CA LYS A 77 8.92 -15.37 4.46
C LYS A 77 9.21 -14.77 3.09
N GLU A 78 9.93 -15.49 2.23
CA GLU A 78 10.35 -15.01 0.91
C GLU A 78 9.17 -14.55 0.04
N ASN A 79 8.08 -15.31 0.04
CA ASN A 79 6.85 -14.94 -0.68
C ASN A 79 6.25 -13.61 -0.20
N TYR A 80 6.34 -13.31 1.10
CA TYR A 80 5.86 -12.05 1.65
C TYR A 80 6.74 -10.87 1.20
N ILE A 81 8.08 -11.07 1.19
CA ILE A 81 9.03 -10.08 0.66
C ILE A 81 8.72 -9.78 -0.81
N ASP A 82 8.59 -10.81 -1.64
CA ASP A 82 8.29 -10.67 -3.07
C ASP A 82 6.96 -9.95 -3.32
N ASN A 83 5.95 -10.25 -2.51
CA ASN A 83 4.65 -9.58 -2.60
C ASN A 83 4.74 -8.11 -2.19
N PHE A 84 5.53 -7.79 -1.17
CA PHE A 84 5.75 -6.41 -0.75
C PHE A 84 6.57 -5.61 -1.78
N GLU A 85 7.55 -6.24 -2.43
CA GLU A 85 8.30 -5.64 -3.53
C GLU A 85 7.40 -5.29 -4.72
N LYS A 86 6.55 -6.25 -5.15
CA LYS A 86 5.54 -6.02 -6.21
C LYS A 86 4.56 -4.93 -5.83
N PHE A 87 4.21 -4.84 -4.56
CA PHE A 87 3.35 -3.79 -4.03
C PHE A 87 4.00 -2.42 -4.12
N ALA A 88 5.27 -2.29 -3.68
CA ALA A 88 6.03 -1.05 -3.78
C ALA A 88 6.14 -0.57 -5.24
N LYS A 89 6.43 -1.47 -6.18
CA LYS A 89 6.44 -1.18 -7.62
C LYS A 89 5.06 -0.72 -8.13
N THR A 90 3.99 -1.33 -7.64
CA THR A 90 2.62 -0.93 -7.99
C THR A 90 2.28 0.47 -7.47
N MET A 91 2.75 0.85 -6.28
CA MET A 91 2.58 2.21 -5.75
C MET A 91 3.33 3.28 -6.57
N ILE A 92 4.52 2.97 -7.08
CA ILE A 92 5.23 3.84 -8.03
C ILE A 92 4.39 4.07 -9.29
N GLU A 93 3.83 3.01 -9.87
CA GLU A 93 3.03 3.09 -11.08
C GLU A 93 1.71 3.84 -10.86
N ILE A 94 1.05 3.63 -9.71
CA ILE A 94 -0.13 4.43 -9.31
C ILE A 94 0.25 5.90 -9.21
N LYS A 95 1.37 6.24 -8.57
CA LYS A 95 1.83 7.63 -8.47
C LYS A 95 2.04 8.27 -9.83
N LYS A 96 2.73 7.61 -10.75
CA LYS A 96 2.93 8.11 -12.12
C LYS A 96 1.59 8.37 -12.81
N PHE A 97 0.68 7.39 -12.74
CA PHE A 97 -0.64 7.51 -13.37
C PHE A 97 -1.49 8.63 -12.75
N VAL A 98 -1.50 8.78 -11.43
CA VAL A 98 -2.17 9.88 -10.74
C VAL A 98 -1.57 11.23 -11.16
N ALA A 99 -0.24 11.36 -11.22
CA ALA A 99 0.41 12.58 -11.69
C ALA A 99 -0.03 12.94 -13.12
N ASP A 100 -0.07 11.96 -14.02
CA ASP A 100 -0.49 12.17 -15.40
C ASP A 100 -1.96 12.65 -15.47
N ILE A 101 -2.89 11.92 -14.86
CA ILE A 101 -4.33 12.23 -14.99
C ILE A 101 -4.73 13.52 -14.26
N THR A 102 -3.99 13.94 -13.24
CA THR A 102 -4.28 15.16 -12.46
C THR A 102 -3.76 16.44 -13.13
N GLN A 103 -2.64 16.36 -13.84
CA GLN A 103 -1.96 17.52 -14.44
C GLN A 103 -2.37 17.79 -15.89
N PHE A 104 -2.79 16.78 -16.64
CA PHE A 104 -3.11 16.96 -18.06
C PHE A 104 -4.62 16.98 -18.34
N GLN A 105 -5.13 18.16 -18.76
CA GLN A 105 -6.42 18.24 -19.46
C GLN A 105 -6.42 17.39 -20.75
N ARG A 106 -5.21 17.12 -21.29
CA ARG A 106 -4.96 16.45 -22.58
C ARG A 106 -5.37 14.99 -22.63
N PHE A 107 -5.87 14.39 -21.55
CA PHE A 107 -6.54 13.09 -21.66
C PHE A 107 -7.81 13.11 -22.53
N ARG A 108 -8.31 14.29 -22.93
CA ARG A 108 -9.27 14.41 -24.04
C ARG A 108 -8.72 13.90 -25.40
N PHE A 109 -7.39 13.80 -25.55
CA PHE A 109 -6.68 13.35 -26.76
C PHE A 109 -6.01 11.98 -26.61
N LEU A 110 -5.85 11.48 -25.39
CA LEU A 110 -5.44 10.09 -25.16
C LEU A 110 -6.65 9.20 -25.40
N LYS A 111 -6.47 8.07 -26.09
CA LYS A 111 -7.55 7.11 -26.33
C LYS A 111 -8.12 6.71 -24.97
N THR A 112 -9.40 6.97 -24.76
CA THR A 112 -10.13 6.69 -23.51
C THR A 112 -9.96 5.24 -23.06
N ASP A 113 -9.79 4.32 -24.02
CA ASP A 113 -9.56 2.90 -23.77
C ASP A 113 -8.24 2.65 -23.04
N THR A 114 -7.16 3.37 -23.37
CA THR A 114 -5.85 3.22 -22.72
C THR A 114 -5.89 3.67 -21.26
N VAL A 115 -6.65 4.73 -20.95
CA VAL A 115 -6.82 5.21 -19.56
C VAL A 115 -7.59 4.19 -18.74
N LYS A 116 -8.67 3.66 -19.31
CA LYS A 116 -9.50 2.64 -18.68
C LYS A 116 -8.70 1.38 -18.41
N GLU A 117 -7.95 0.88 -19.40
CA GLU A 117 -7.12 -0.31 -19.28
C GLU A 117 -6.07 -0.14 -18.18
N LYS A 118 -5.33 0.97 -18.18
CA LYS A 118 -4.30 1.24 -17.15
C LYS A 118 -4.92 1.39 -15.76
N PHE A 119 -6.07 2.08 -15.65
CA PHE A 119 -6.79 2.18 -14.38
C PHE A 119 -7.17 0.79 -13.86
N LEU A 120 -7.83 -0.05 -14.69
CA LEU A 120 -8.26 -1.39 -14.31
C LEU A 120 -7.08 -2.31 -13.95
N GLU A 121 -5.98 -2.22 -14.70
CA GLU A 121 -4.75 -2.95 -14.42
C GLU A 121 -4.20 -2.58 -13.03
N LEU A 122 -4.06 -1.28 -12.76
CA LEU A 122 -3.50 -0.78 -11.50
C LEU A 122 -4.40 -1.11 -10.31
N THR A 123 -5.73 -0.97 -10.44
CA THR A 123 -6.65 -1.34 -9.36
C THR A 123 -6.58 -2.83 -9.07
N LYS A 124 -6.56 -3.69 -10.11
CA LYS A 124 -6.46 -5.14 -9.92
C LYS A 124 -5.15 -5.55 -9.26
N ARG A 125 -4.02 -4.95 -9.68
CA ARG A 125 -2.71 -5.20 -9.08
C ARG A 125 -2.66 -4.76 -7.62
N SER A 126 -3.21 -3.58 -7.30
CA SER A 126 -3.32 -3.09 -5.93
C SER A 126 -4.14 -4.03 -5.06
N ASP A 127 -5.35 -4.42 -5.50
CA ASP A 127 -6.25 -5.29 -4.74
C ASP A 127 -5.61 -6.66 -4.48
N THR A 128 -4.90 -7.20 -5.48
CA THR A 128 -4.14 -8.47 -5.34
C THR A 128 -3.04 -8.35 -4.29
N CYS A 129 -2.26 -7.27 -4.32
CA CYS A 129 -1.19 -7.05 -3.35
C CYS A 129 -1.75 -6.84 -1.94
N MET A 130 -2.84 -6.09 -1.79
CA MET A 130 -3.51 -5.90 -0.50
C MET A 130 -4.02 -7.23 0.08
N GLY A 131 -4.53 -8.13 -0.76
CA GLY A 131 -4.89 -9.50 -0.34
C GLY A 131 -3.69 -10.29 0.15
N MET A 132 -2.58 -10.25 -0.59
CA MET A 132 -1.35 -11.00 -0.28
C MET A 132 -0.60 -10.51 0.95
N LEU A 133 -0.72 -9.22 1.27
CA LEU A 133 -0.11 -8.58 2.45
C LEU A 133 -1.04 -8.54 3.67
N ASP A 134 -2.20 -9.20 3.57
CA ASP A 134 -3.26 -9.22 4.57
C ASP A 134 -3.78 -7.83 4.99
N PHE A 135 -3.72 -6.85 4.07
CA PHE A 135 -4.32 -5.52 4.28
C PHE A 135 -5.85 -5.55 4.18
N THR A 136 -6.44 -6.73 3.89
CA THR A 136 -7.90 -6.94 3.89
C THR A 136 -8.55 -6.69 5.24
N ILE A 137 -7.77 -6.69 6.32
CA ILE A 137 -8.16 -6.25 7.66
C ILE A 137 -8.90 -4.90 7.68
N VAL A 138 -8.59 -3.99 6.76
CA VAL A 138 -9.25 -2.68 6.62
C VAL A 138 -10.75 -2.83 6.32
N THR A 139 -11.14 -3.95 5.72
CA THR A 139 -12.50 -4.24 5.24
C THR A 139 -13.11 -5.50 5.87
N ASP A 140 -12.35 -6.23 6.69
CA ASP A 140 -12.72 -7.53 7.24
C ASP A 140 -13.07 -7.40 8.74
N GLN A 141 -14.38 -7.33 9.01
CA GLN A 141 -14.91 -7.16 10.37
C GLN A 141 -14.62 -8.36 11.28
N GLU A 142 -14.58 -9.58 10.72
CA GLU A 142 -14.29 -10.78 11.50
C GLU A 142 -12.84 -10.78 11.96
N LYS A 143 -11.91 -10.43 11.07
CA LYS A 143 -10.50 -10.23 11.46
C LYS A 143 -10.38 -9.19 12.55
N LEU A 144 -10.96 -7.99 12.35
CA LEU A 144 -10.90 -6.91 13.36
C LEU A 144 -11.39 -7.38 14.73
N LYS A 145 -12.48 -8.15 14.78
CA LYS A 145 -12.97 -8.71 16.03
C LYS A 145 -11.98 -9.68 16.69
N GLN A 146 -11.33 -10.56 15.92
CA GLN A 146 -10.33 -11.48 16.46
C GLN A 146 -9.18 -10.72 17.13
N ILE A 147 -8.77 -9.61 16.52
CA ILE A 147 -7.69 -8.75 17.03
C ILE A 147 -8.12 -8.02 18.30
N ASP A 148 -9.35 -7.51 18.33
CA ASP A 148 -9.91 -6.87 19.52
C ASP A 148 -9.98 -7.88 20.68
N ASP A 149 -10.42 -9.12 20.41
CA ASP A 149 -10.50 -10.20 21.40
C ASP A 149 -9.11 -10.63 21.90
N GLU A 150 -8.12 -10.75 21.01
CA GLU A 150 -6.72 -11.06 21.35
C GLU A 150 -6.09 -9.96 22.21
N SER A 151 -6.22 -8.70 21.79
CA SER A 151 -5.68 -7.54 22.52
C SER A 151 -6.31 -7.42 23.91
N LEU A 152 -7.64 -7.57 24.00
CA LEU A 152 -8.35 -7.54 25.27
C LEU A 152 -7.89 -8.66 26.20
N LYS A 153 -7.69 -9.87 25.66
CA LYS A 153 -7.22 -11.01 26.44
C LYS A 153 -5.81 -10.80 26.98
N GLU A 154 -4.89 -10.25 26.18
CA GLU A 154 -3.53 -9.94 26.62
C GLU A 154 -3.54 -8.94 27.78
N ASP A 155 -4.24 -7.80 27.62
CA ASP A 155 -4.36 -6.77 28.66
C ASP A 155 -4.99 -7.33 29.96
N LEU A 156 -6.04 -8.15 29.84
CA LEU A 156 -6.68 -8.75 31.01
C LEU A 156 -5.75 -9.70 31.78
N ASN A 157 -4.89 -10.45 31.09
CA ASN A 157 -3.92 -11.32 31.76
C ASN A 157 -2.88 -10.48 32.52
N GLU A 158 -2.32 -9.44 31.89
CA GLU A 158 -1.35 -8.54 32.52
C GLU A 158 -1.92 -7.84 33.76
N MET A 159 -3.21 -7.47 33.75
CA MET A 159 -3.88 -6.86 34.92
C MET A 159 -4.09 -7.81 36.10
N THR A 160 -4.02 -9.12 35.86
CA THR A 160 -4.24 -10.16 36.88
C THR A 160 -2.97 -10.83 37.39
N GLU A 161 -1.80 -10.48 36.82
CA GLU A 161 -0.46 -10.84 37.30
C GLU A 161 0.07 -9.85 38.35
#